data_AF-A0A516P417-F1
#
_entry.id   AF-A0A516P417-F1
#
_cell.length_a   1.000
_cell.length_b   1.000
_cell.length_c   1.000
_cell.angle_alpha   90.00
_cell.angle_beta   90.00
_cell.angle_gamma   90.00
#
_symmetry.space_group_name_H-M   'P 1'
#
loop_
_entity.id
_entity.type
_entity.pdbx_description
1 polymer ?
#
loop_
_entity_poly.entity_id
_entity_poly.type
_entity_poly.pdbx_seq_one_letter_code
_entity_poly.pdbx_strand_id
1 'polypeptide(L)'
;MNRLTFTLLFLIFNSVQAQYIENGTYVGFEQNPFCYSDTCNIDYGKIHLQKNQVYYKLTLNITQNKSILSKIPVIYKNKRKLVIDSTRGGYYLYEVDQYNNKIYSKLRKAKYNRKAGSGIPRYVDANYSFTKTKNGILISNERNRNILLRKLK
;
A
#
# COMPACT_ATOMS: atom_id res chain seq x y z
N MET A 1 -13.42 -52.94 16.37
CA MET A 1 -13.39 -51.78 15.45
C MET A 1 -13.39 -50.53 16.30
N ASN A 2 -12.35 -49.69 16.25
CA ASN A 2 -12.34 -48.30 16.73
C ASN A 2 -10.94 -47.70 16.45
N ARG A 3 -10.68 -47.37 15.18
CA ARG A 3 -9.47 -46.65 14.74
C ARG A 3 -9.80 -45.43 13.86
N LEU A 4 -11.05 -44.99 13.85
CA LEU A 4 -11.55 -43.99 12.89
C LEU A 4 -11.76 -42.58 13.46
N THR A 5 -11.58 -42.37 14.76
CA THR A 5 -11.86 -41.07 15.40
C THR A 5 -10.64 -40.15 15.56
N PHE A 6 -9.42 -40.62 15.27
CA PHE A 6 -8.21 -39.80 15.44
C PHE A 6 -7.82 -38.97 14.20
N THR A 7 -8.43 -39.21 13.05
CA THR A 7 -8.06 -38.55 11.78
C THR A 7 -8.82 -37.24 11.53
N LEU A 8 -9.88 -36.96 12.30
CA LEU A 8 -10.72 -35.79 12.06
C LEU A 8 -10.22 -34.50 12.73
N LEU A 9 -9.32 -34.59 13.73
CA LEU A 9 -8.75 -33.41 14.40
C LEU A 9 -7.57 -32.77 13.65
N PHE A 10 -7.00 -33.44 12.65
CA PHE A 10 -5.83 -32.94 11.93
C PHE A 10 -6.16 -31.98 10.76
N LEU A 11 -7.46 -31.75 10.47
CA LEU A 11 -7.90 -30.96 9.31
C LEU A 11 -8.24 -29.48 9.60
N ILE A 12 -8.15 -29.02 10.86
CA ILE A 12 -8.59 -27.66 11.23
C ILE A 12 -7.42 -26.68 11.45
N PHE A 13 -6.16 -27.15 11.43
CA PHE A 13 -5.00 -26.27 11.38
C PHE A 13 -4.68 -25.86 9.94
N ASN A 14 -5.65 -25.24 9.25
CA ASN A 14 -5.30 -24.27 8.20
C ASN A 14 -4.66 -23.09 8.91
N SER A 15 -3.39 -23.26 9.28
CA SER A 15 -2.53 -22.15 9.62
C SER A 15 -2.67 -21.13 8.49
N VAL A 16 -3.19 -19.94 8.81
CA VAL A 16 -3.09 -18.79 7.91
C VAL A 16 -1.60 -18.53 7.80
N GLN A 17 -0.95 -19.17 6.83
CA GLN A 17 0.48 -19.13 6.67
C GLN A 17 0.84 -17.66 6.41
N ALA A 18 1.64 -17.09 7.30
CA ALA A 18 2.15 -15.74 7.15
C ALA A 18 2.91 -15.67 5.81
N GLN A 19 2.43 -14.84 4.90
CA GLN A 19 3.06 -14.60 3.61
C GLN A 19 4.13 -13.52 3.81
N TYR A 20 5.34 -13.75 3.31
CA TYR A 20 6.40 -12.74 3.30
C TYR A 20 6.55 -12.11 1.92
N ILE A 21 6.55 -10.79 1.79
CA ILE A 21 6.78 -10.15 0.49
C ILE A 21 8.25 -10.33 0.12
N GLU A 22 8.50 -10.84 -1.08
CA GLU A 22 9.87 -11.04 -1.56
C GLU A 22 10.61 -9.70 -1.72
N ASN A 23 11.94 -9.76 -1.69
CA ASN A 23 12.76 -8.62 -2.04
C ASN A 23 12.44 -8.11 -3.46
N GLY A 24 12.44 -6.79 -3.60
CA GLY A 24 12.18 -6.11 -4.87
C GLY A 24 11.57 -4.73 -4.67
N THR A 25 11.39 -4.03 -5.78
CA THR A 25 10.67 -2.76 -5.82
C THR A 25 9.28 -2.98 -6.40
N TYR A 26 8.27 -2.54 -5.67
CA TYR A 26 6.87 -2.65 -6.04
C TYR A 26 6.27 -1.26 -6.20
N VAL A 27 5.56 -1.04 -7.31
CA VAL A 27 4.98 0.27 -7.64
C VAL A 27 3.49 0.14 -7.91
N GLY A 28 2.73 1.04 -7.33
CA GLY A 28 1.31 1.21 -7.61
C GLY A 28 0.84 2.62 -7.26
N PHE A 29 -0.47 2.80 -7.21
CA PHE A 29 -1.07 4.12 -7.06
C PHE A 29 -2.26 4.06 -6.12
N GLU A 30 -2.24 4.96 -5.14
CA GLU A 30 -3.35 5.28 -4.23
C GLU A 30 -4.00 6.58 -4.71
N GLN A 31 -5.32 6.71 -4.62
CA GLN A 31 -6.01 7.91 -5.11
C GLN A 31 -5.76 9.13 -4.19
N ASN A 32 -5.71 10.34 -4.76
CA ASN A 32 -5.55 11.61 -4.03
C ASN A 32 -6.70 12.58 -4.39
N PRO A 33 -7.31 13.32 -3.43
CA PRO A 33 -7.24 13.13 -1.98
C PRO A 33 -7.94 11.84 -1.57
N PHE A 34 -7.64 11.34 -0.38
CA PHE A 34 -8.60 10.53 0.33
C PHE A 34 -9.92 11.32 0.37
N CYS A 35 -10.92 10.84 -0.33
CA CYS A 35 -12.25 11.38 -0.16
C CYS A 35 -12.80 10.78 1.15
N TYR A 36 -12.86 11.60 2.20
CA TYR A 36 -13.23 11.19 3.56
C TYR A 36 -14.71 11.40 3.88
N SER A 37 -15.53 11.76 2.89
CA SER A 37 -16.97 11.73 3.06
C SER A 37 -17.47 10.29 2.95
N ASP A 38 -18.50 9.94 3.70
CA ASP A 38 -19.12 8.60 3.63
C ASP A 38 -19.61 8.24 2.22
N THR A 39 -19.87 9.25 1.39
CA THR A 39 -20.19 9.14 -0.04
C THR A 39 -19.04 8.59 -0.90
N CYS A 40 -17.83 8.50 -0.35
CA CYS A 40 -16.63 8.02 -1.00
C CYS A 40 -16.13 6.68 -0.46
N ASN A 41 -16.92 6.01 0.39
CA ASN A 41 -16.80 4.56 0.63
C ASN A 41 -17.31 3.78 -0.58
N ILE A 42 -16.88 4.17 -1.78
CA ILE A 42 -17.06 3.38 -2.98
C ILE A 42 -16.12 2.19 -2.79
N ASP A 43 -16.64 0.98 -2.91
CA ASP A 43 -15.80 -0.20 -3.06
C ASP A 43 -14.95 0.04 -4.31
N TYR A 44 -13.72 0.53 -4.10
CA TYR A 44 -12.80 0.89 -5.18
C TYR A 44 -12.30 -0.41 -5.81
N GLY A 45 -13.19 -1.12 -6.51
CA GLY A 45 -12.83 -2.19 -7.42
C GLY A 45 -11.74 -1.67 -8.35
N LYS A 46 -10.72 -2.50 -8.62
CA LYS A 46 -9.54 -2.23 -9.47
C LYS A 46 -9.49 -0.82 -10.06
N ILE A 47 -8.90 0.14 -9.33
CA ILE A 47 -8.77 1.52 -9.82
C ILE A 47 -7.95 1.52 -11.11
N HIS A 48 -8.58 1.87 -12.22
CA HIS A 48 -7.88 2.16 -13.47
C HIS A 48 -7.43 3.63 -13.43
N LEU A 49 -6.14 3.87 -13.70
CA LEU A 49 -5.57 5.22 -13.68
C LEU A 49 -6.23 6.12 -14.73
N GLN A 50 -6.85 7.20 -14.28
CA GLN A 50 -7.52 8.18 -15.11
C GLN A 50 -6.57 9.35 -15.43
N LYS A 51 -6.62 9.81 -16.69
CA LYS A 51 -5.77 10.89 -17.19
C LYS A 51 -6.06 12.21 -16.47
N ASN A 52 -5.00 12.97 -16.19
CA ASN A 52 -5.00 14.25 -15.51
C ASN A 52 -5.51 14.24 -14.06
N GLN A 53 -5.67 13.07 -13.44
CA GLN A 53 -6.00 12.97 -12.03
C GLN A 53 -4.76 12.87 -11.15
N VAL A 54 -4.91 13.32 -9.91
CA VAL A 54 -3.86 13.27 -8.89
C VAL A 54 -3.94 11.93 -8.15
N TYR A 55 -2.79 11.30 -7.96
CA TYR A 55 -2.62 10.06 -7.23
C TYR A 55 -1.44 10.22 -6.27
N TYR A 56 -1.38 9.41 -5.23
CA TYR A 56 -0.13 9.07 -4.57
C TYR A 56 0.48 7.87 -5.27
N LYS A 57 1.62 8.07 -5.94
CA LYS A 57 2.46 6.96 -6.36
C LYS A 57 3.04 6.32 -5.09
N LEU A 58 2.71 5.05 -4.89
CA LEU A 58 3.29 4.20 -3.86
C LEU A 58 4.49 3.46 -4.45
N THR A 59 5.64 3.55 -3.79
CA THR A 59 6.80 2.72 -4.13
C THR A 59 7.27 2.04 -2.86
N LEU A 60 7.08 0.72 -2.79
CA LEU A 60 7.54 -0.15 -1.71
C LEU A 60 8.82 -0.84 -2.17
N ASN A 61 9.94 -0.53 -1.53
CA ASN A 61 11.21 -1.19 -1.77
C ASN A 61 11.53 -2.11 -0.60
N ILE A 62 11.66 -3.40 -0.86
CA ILE A 62 11.98 -4.42 0.14
C ILE A 62 13.35 -4.99 -0.20
N THR A 63 14.27 -4.88 0.76
CA THR A 63 15.61 -5.47 0.71
C THR A 63 15.82 -6.33 1.94
N GLN A 64 16.89 -7.13 1.96
CA GLN A 64 17.22 -7.98 3.11
C GLN A 64 17.37 -7.19 4.42
N ASN A 65 17.85 -5.95 4.36
CA ASN A 65 18.22 -5.17 5.54
C ASN A 65 17.24 -4.04 5.85
N LYS A 66 16.43 -3.65 4.87
CA LYS A 66 15.58 -2.47 4.99
C LYS A 66 14.41 -2.52 4.02
N SER A 67 13.23 -2.20 4.55
CA SER A 67 12.05 -1.95 3.73
C SER A 67 11.60 -0.51 3.87
N ILE A 68 11.22 0.10 2.75
CA ILE A 68 10.83 1.51 2.68
C ILE A 68 9.57 1.63 1.83
N LEU A 69 8.59 2.37 2.32
CA LEU A 69 7.44 2.82 1.52
C LEU A 69 7.57 4.32 1.28
N SER A 70 7.48 4.74 0.02
CA SER A 70 7.35 6.16 -0.32
C SER A 70 5.96 6.44 -0.89
N LYS A 71 5.43 7.61 -0.55
CA LYS A 71 4.19 8.16 -1.12
C LYS A 71 4.47 9.53 -1.71
N ILE A 72 4.25 9.66 -3.02
CA ILE A 72 4.56 10.89 -3.77
C ILE A 72 3.32 11.33 -4.54
N PRO A 73 2.83 12.57 -4.36
CA PRO A 73 1.74 13.08 -5.17
C PRO A 73 2.20 13.24 -6.63
N VAL A 74 1.46 12.65 -7.54
CA VAL A 74 1.71 12.70 -8.98
C VAL A 74 0.41 12.94 -9.74
N ILE A 75 0.47 13.69 -10.83
CA ILE A 75 -0.57 13.75 -11.83
C ILE A 75 -0.29 12.68 -12.89
N TYR A 76 -1.22 11.76 -13.05
CA TYR A 76 -1.14 10.75 -14.11
C TYR A 76 -1.47 11.39 -15.45
N LYS A 77 -0.50 11.56 -16.35
CA LYS A 77 -0.75 12.15 -17.68
C LYS A 77 -1.03 11.08 -18.74
N ASN A 78 -0.32 9.96 -18.67
CA ASN A 78 -0.57 8.75 -19.45
C ASN A 78 0.30 7.59 -18.90
N LYS A 79 0.21 6.40 -19.50
CA LYS A 79 0.96 5.20 -19.07
C LYS A 79 2.48 5.40 -18.98
N ARG A 80 3.05 6.31 -19.79
CA ARG A 80 4.50 6.58 -19.86
C ARG A 80 4.94 7.86 -19.16
N LYS A 81 4.00 8.73 -18.78
CA LYS A 81 4.29 10.07 -18.25
C LYS A 81 3.51 10.35 -16.96
N LEU A 82 4.27 10.60 -15.90
CA LEU A 82 3.81 11.04 -14.60
C LEU A 82 4.50 12.37 -14.29
N VAL A 83 3.79 13.30 -13.66
CA VAL A 83 4.35 14.57 -13.23
C VAL A 83 4.18 14.68 -11.73
N ILE A 84 5.24 14.94 -10.98
CA ILE A 84 5.14 15.17 -9.54
C ILE A 84 4.34 16.44 -9.30
N ASP A 85 3.31 16.36 -8.46
CA ASP A 85 2.53 17.51 -8.03
C ASP A 85 2.92 17.91 -6.61
N SER A 86 3.95 18.76 -6.52
CA SER A 86 4.44 19.28 -5.24
C SER A 86 3.49 20.30 -4.60
N THR A 87 2.38 20.66 -5.23
CA THR A 87 1.41 21.64 -4.71
C THR A 87 0.25 20.99 -3.96
N ARG A 88 -0.05 19.71 -4.24
CA ARG A 88 -1.25 19.02 -3.74
C ARG A 88 -1.00 17.86 -2.76
N GLY A 89 0.11 17.90 -2.02
CA GLY A 89 0.39 16.88 -1.00
C GLY A 89 1.79 16.94 -0.42
N GLY A 90 2.01 16.16 0.63
CA GLY A 90 3.35 15.90 1.15
C GLY A 90 4.05 14.77 0.38
N TYR A 91 5.37 14.85 0.28
CA TYR A 91 6.20 13.66 0.03
C TYR A 91 6.40 12.94 1.36
N TYR A 92 6.14 11.64 1.40
CA TYR A 92 6.28 10.83 2.60
C TYR A 92 7.24 9.67 2.36
N LEU A 93 8.08 9.40 3.35
CA LEU A 93 8.99 8.27 3.39
C LEU A 93 8.79 7.54 4.72
N TYR A 94 8.39 6.29 4.64
CA TYR A 94 8.15 5.42 5.79
C TYR A 94 9.20 4.32 5.82
N GLU A 95 9.60 3.96 7.03
CA GLU A 95 10.21 2.66 7.31
C GLU A 95 9.10 1.61 7.44
N VAL A 96 9.37 0.39 7.02
CA VAL A 96 8.36 -0.66 6.87
C VAL A 96 8.77 -1.93 7.59
N ASP A 97 7.83 -2.46 8.38
CA ASP A 97 7.88 -3.80 8.96
C ASP A 97 6.77 -4.67 8.37
N GLN A 98 7.04 -5.97 8.25
CA GLN A 98 6.08 -6.95 7.73
C GLN A 98 5.79 -8.01 8.78
N TYR A 99 4.51 -8.16 9.15
CA TYR A 99 4.09 -9.16 10.12
C TYR A 99 2.65 -9.57 9.88
N ASN A 100 2.33 -10.88 9.96
CA ASN A 100 0.97 -11.42 9.83
C ASN A 100 0.17 -10.85 8.66
N ASN A 101 0.73 -10.89 7.44
CA ASN A 101 0.10 -10.36 6.22
C ASN A 101 -0.25 -8.86 6.31
N LYS A 102 0.46 -8.11 7.14
CA LYS A 102 0.36 -6.66 7.27
C LYS A 102 1.70 -5.99 7.00
N ILE A 103 1.63 -4.84 6.34
CA ILE A 103 2.70 -3.86 6.18
C ILE A 103 2.42 -2.78 7.21
N TYR A 104 3.28 -2.69 8.22
CA TYR A 104 3.28 -1.61 9.18
C TYR A 104 4.30 -0.58 8.72
N SER A 105 3.92 0.69 8.65
CA SER A 105 4.87 1.71 8.21
C SER A 105 4.86 2.92 9.13
N LYS A 106 6.04 3.33 9.58
CA LYS A 106 6.25 4.49 10.45
C LYS A 106 6.98 5.60 9.69
N LEU A 107 6.48 6.83 9.79
CA LEU A 107 7.03 7.96 9.06
C LEU A 107 8.45 8.27 9.52
N ARG A 108 9.38 8.24 8.58
CA ARG A 108 10.79 8.60 8.79
C ARG A 108 11.07 10.02 8.33
N LYS A 109 10.50 10.43 7.20
CA LYS A 109 10.71 11.78 6.64
C LYS A 109 9.46 12.22 5.88
N ALA A 110 9.09 13.48 6.04
CA ALA A 110 8.11 14.14 5.21
C ALA A 110 8.63 15.46 4.65
N LYS A 111 8.17 15.85 3.47
CA LYS A 111 8.39 17.19 2.89
C LYS A 111 7.05 17.75 2.42
N TYR A 112 6.67 18.92 2.92
CA TYR A 112 5.45 19.63 2.54
C TYR A 112 5.79 20.88 1.76
N ASN A 113 4.93 21.27 0.82
CA ASN A 113 4.93 22.62 0.28
C ASN A 113 4.06 23.50 1.17
N ARG A 114 4.69 24.47 1.83
CA ARG A 114 4.04 25.45 2.70
C ARG A 114 4.03 26.76 1.94
N LYS A 115 2.86 27.23 1.51
CA LYS A 115 2.71 28.68 1.28
C LYS A 115 2.50 29.48 2.58
N ALA A 116 2.32 28.86 3.76
CA ALA A 116 2.05 29.64 4.99
C ALA A 116 2.32 29.04 6.40
N GLY A 117 2.89 27.85 6.63
CA GLY A 117 2.95 27.34 8.02
C GLY A 117 3.30 25.86 8.14
N SER A 118 3.84 25.41 9.30
CA SER A 118 4.58 24.15 9.46
C SER A 118 3.61 23.05 9.17
N GLY A 119 3.69 22.49 7.96
CA GLY A 119 2.89 21.34 7.59
C GLY A 119 3.22 20.24 8.59
N ILE A 120 2.38 20.09 9.61
CA ILE A 120 2.43 18.97 10.53
C ILE A 120 2.18 17.73 9.68
N PRO A 121 2.98 16.67 9.87
CA PRO A 121 2.81 15.51 9.04
C PRO A 121 1.42 14.91 9.21
N ARG A 122 0.64 14.90 8.13
CA ARG A 122 -0.74 14.37 8.18
C ARG A 122 -0.82 12.86 8.39
N TYR A 123 0.25 12.14 8.04
CA TYR A 123 0.29 10.68 8.04
C TYR A 123 1.58 10.24 8.70
N VAL A 124 1.51 10.01 10.01
CA VAL A 124 2.63 9.49 10.81
C VAL A 124 2.77 7.98 10.60
N ASP A 125 1.66 7.28 10.39
CA ASP A 125 1.65 5.84 10.13
C ASP A 125 0.91 5.51 8.84
N ALA A 126 1.32 4.42 8.19
CA ALA A 126 0.65 3.87 7.02
C ALA A 126 0.60 2.35 7.11
N ASN A 127 -0.55 1.82 7.50
CA ASN A 127 -0.74 0.39 7.73
C ASN A 127 -1.62 -0.22 6.63
N TYR A 128 -1.22 -1.38 6.14
CA TYR A 128 -1.94 -2.11 5.11
C TYR A 128 -2.03 -3.60 5.45
N SER A 129 -3.14 -4.24 5.15
CA SER A 129 -3.15 -5.68 4.89
C SER A 129 -2.64 -5.94 3.47
N PHE A 130 -2.02 -7.10 3.24
CA PHE A 130 -1.58 -7.47 1.90
C PHE A 130 -1.89 -8.91 1.55
N THR A 131 -1.97 -9.17 0.26
CA THR A 131 -2.12 -10.50 -0.33
C THR A 131 -1.22 -10.60 -1.56
N LYS A 132 -0.43 -11.68 -1.65
CA LYS A 132 0.39 -11.92 -2.83
C LYS A 132 -0.45 -12.19 -4.06
N THR A 133 0.01 -11.73 -5.21
CA THR A 133 -0.56 -12.04 -6.52
C THR A 133 0.55 -12.46 -7.48
N LYS A 134 0.19 -13.08 -8.60
CA LYS A 134 1.14 -13.53 -9.63
C LYS A 134 2.11 -12.43 -10.11
N ASN A 135 1.69 -11.16 -10.10
CA ASN A 135 2.43 -10.05 -10.70
C ASN A 135 2.82 -8.96 -9.69
N GLY A 136 2.74 -9.23 -8.38
CA GLY A 136 2.99 -8.24 -7.34
C GLY A 136 2.21 -8.50 -6.06
N ILE A 137 1.83 -7.45 -5.36
CA ILE A 137 1.06 -7.53 -4.11
C ILE A 137 -0.17 -6.63 -4.19
N LEU A 138 -1.29 -7.11 -3.69
CA LEU A 138 -2.45 -6.28 -3.41
C LEU A 138 -2.35 -5.80 -1.98
N ILE A 139 -2.46 -4.49 -1.78
CA ILE A 139 -2.49 -3.90 -0.44
C ILE A 139 -3.84 -3.19 -0.22
N SER A 140 -4.34 -3.25 1.01
CA SER A 140 -5.60 -2.64 1.42
C SER A 140 -5.43 -1.98 2.78
N ASN A 141 -6.07 -0.85 3.01
CA ASN A 141 -6.24 -0.26 4.33
C ASN A 141 -7.74 0.02 4.56
N GLU A 142 -8.07 0.63 5.69
CA GLU A 142 -9.47 0.91 6.07
C GLU A 142 -10.23 1.74 5.02
N ARG A 143 -9.51 2.56 4.22
CA ARG A 143 -10.08 3.57 3.31
C ARG A 143 -9.88 3.24 1.82
N ASN A 144 -8.83 2.52 1.48
CA ASN A 144 -8.47 2.13 0.12
C ASN A 144 -8.29 0.62 0.06
N ARG A 145 -9.05 -0.04 -0.81
CA ARG A 145 -8.96 -1.49 -1.02
C ARG A 145 -8.27 -1.82 -2.35
N ASN A 146 -7.62 -2.96 -2.40
CA ASN A 146 -7.13 -3.59 -3.63
C ASN A 146 -6.15 -2.73 -4.45
N ILE A 147 -5.28 -1.97 -3.78
CA ILE A 147 -4.21 -1.22 -4.45
C ILE A 147 -3.15 -2.24 -4.92
N LEU A 148 -3.06 -2.44 -6.24
CA LEU A 148 -2.06 -3.33 -6.82
C LEU A 148 -0.70 -2.64 -6.91
N LEU A 149 0.27 -3.13 -6.14
CA LEU A 149 1.69 -2.81 -6.33
C LEU A 149 2.35 -3.89 -7.18
N ARG A 150 2.69 -3.54 -8.43
CA ARG A 150 3.37 -4.46 -9.36
C ARG A 150 4.86 -4.49 -9.06
N LYS A 151 5.45 -5.70 -9.05
CA LYS A 151 6.90 -5.86 -8.94
C LYS A 151 7.55 -5.32 -10.22
N LEU A 152 8.52 -4.42 -10.09
CA LEU A 152 9.37 -4.04 -11.21
C LEU A 152 10.30 -5.23 -11.53
N LYS A 153 10.48 -5.50 -12.82
CA LYS A 153 11.40 -6.53 -13.31
C LYS A 153 12.84 -6.13 -13.03
#